data_AF-A0A7X7Z5R8-F1
#
_entry.id   AF-A0A7X7Z5R8-F1
#
_cell.length_a   1.000
_cell.length_b   1.000
_cell.length_c   1.000
_cell.angle_alpha   90.00
_cell.angle_beta   90.00
_cell.angle_gamma   90.00
#
_symmetry.space_group_name_H-M   'P 1'
#
loop_
_entity.id
_entity.type
_entity.pdbx_description
1 polymer ?
#
loop_
_entity_poly.entity_id
_entity_poly.type
_entity_poly.pdbx_seq_one_letter_code
_entity_poly.pdbx_strand_id
1 'polypeptide(L)'
;MRKRIGLLLIFFLSAMMVFGEGTLVLLVPTGEKYDGMEVFRKLKASDPMFFKARNKFTRGLVAESIYLHGVLQNYLLKKRKIQEKYPLYLALTEHQGGWARKGLVIEDNGAKKILKDAYYIDIHQKALEQNPAELGSYHQIIPHEIGHVFLGLLLGEYDILTAKVHYFCTQTDPRVAFSEGFAESFQYVAIVTEQDQRIKRSIQENAKQLGLSFTRELHAFRREFSWPGRLGFYRASMPKWYQDLENYRRYNFIESKLIQRPARSIENSDPWLQKLYLDASVWPDIRRFRTQENAVATEGVIAAFFGFMLQSNLKKNYYPPEYYRDFLPNDSSFIFEREIYPLRNQYLKIFTVFNKYVNLNNTSTPPIIQFIEGYLREYPTEEQIVKAIWKEASGLDYSAESAMELWVVNPKAKFIPWVMSSFGPKQAEYPFDLNAADSVDLICISGFKPADVPVWLEARKQKGGFSSLQEASSVPGLSNESVNALNSLRLISNQVQNNEETLSLTSLITYPLLHFVKMGFLWYLILALVYFLVARITHYPLQPLNFLWNFLAFNLFILIAAVVTFVIDKNILAISILVLMIIAIHVYKGYRKKTYNWPAIAFTFGMALVLAYSLY
;
A
#
# COMPACT_ATOMS: atom_id res chain seq x y z
N MET A 1 38.58 8.96 -43.83
CA MET A 1 38.00 9.55 -42.60
C MET A 1 36.57 10.11 -42.81
N ARG A 2 36.30 10.90 -43.86
CA ARG A 2 34.96 11.45 -44.16
C ARG A 2 33.82 10.42 -44.30
N LYS A 3 34.06 9.24 -44.89
CA LYS A 3 33.05 8.16 -44.99
C LYS A 3 32.67 7.52 -43.63
N ARG A 4 33.58 7.50 -42.64
CA ARG A 4 33.30 6.95 -41.30
C ARG A 4 32.53 7.93 -40.41
N ILE A 5 32.75 9.24 -40.59
CA ILE A 5 31.99 10.30 -39.91
C ILE A 5 30.56 10.36 -40.46
N GLY A 6 30.37 10.21 -41.77
CA GLY A 6 29.04 10.13 -42.39
C GLY A 6 28.23 8.92 -41.91
N LEU A 7 28.86 7.75 -41.76
CA LEU A 7 28.20 6.56 -41.21
C LEU A 7 27.87 6.71 -39.72
N LEU A 8 28.73 7.34 -38.91
CA LEU A 8 28.42 7.64 -37.49
C LEU A 8 27.32 8.68 -37.33
N LEU A 9 27.26 9.69 -38.20
CA LEU A 9 26.17 10.68 -38.22
C LEU A 9 24.87 10.10 -38.73
N ILE A 10 24.90 9.23 -39.75
CA ILE A 10 23.71 8.49 -40.18
C ILE A 10 23.27 7.51 -39.10
N PHE A 11 24.18 6.86 -38.38
CA PHE A 11 23.84 5.99 -37.24
C PHE A 11 23.28 6.79 -36.05
N PHE A 12 23.78 7.99 -35.78
CA PHE A 12 23.23 8.90 -34.76
C PHE A 12 21.89 9.51 -35.18
N LEU A 13 21.72 9.87 -36.46
CA LEU A 13 20.47 10.39 -37.02
C LEU A 13 19.41 9.30 -37.16
N SER A 14 19.80 8.06 -37.50
CA SER A 14 18.89 6.90 -37.50
C SER A 14 18.57 6.44 -36.07
N ALA A 15 19.51 6.54 -35.13
CA ALA A 15 19.22 6.35 -33.70
C ALA A 15 18.33 7.48 -33.12
N MET A 16 18.30 8.65 -33.75
CA MET A 16 17.34 9.71 -33.43
C MET A 16 16.02 9.61 -34.19
N MET A 17 15.94 8.83 -35.28
CA MET A 17 14.76 8.72 -36.16
C MET A 17 14.03 7.36 -36.11
N VAL A 18 14.46 6.41 -35.29
CA VAL A 18 13.63 5.22 -34.98
C VAL A 18 12.94 5.45 -33.63
N PHE A 19 11.87 6.25 -33.63
CA PHE A 19 10.92 6.29 -32.51
C PHE A 19 9.50 6.40 -33.06
N GLY A 20 9.03 5.27 -33.59
CA GLY A 20 7.61 5.05 -33.86
C GLY A 20 6.87 4.76 -32.56
N GLU A 21 5.79 5.52 -32.34
CA GLU A 21 4.67 5.31 -31.41
C GLU A 21 4.98 5.15 -29.89
N GLY A 22 4.41 6.07 -29.10
CA GLY A 22 4.63 6.21 -27.66
C GLY A 22 5.49 7.42 -27.31
N THR A 23 5.01 8.65 -27.57
CA THR A 23 5.75 9.86 -27.20
C THR A 23 5.52 10.20 -25.73
N LEU A 24 6.59 10.27 -24.95
CA LEU A 24 6.59 10.84 -23.60
C LEU A 24 6.66 12.37 -23.70
N VAL A 25 5.73 13.07 -23.06
CA VAL A 25 5.74 14.53 -22.91
C VAL A 25 5.93 14.87 -21.44
N LEU A 26 7.04 15.55 -21.15
CA LEU A 26 7.36 16.03 -19.82
C LEU A 26 6.70 17.40 -19.59
N LEU A 27 6.04 17.55 -18.45
CA LEU A 27 5.28 18.72 -18.07
C LEU A 27 5.82 19.30 -16.75
N VAL A 28 5.70 20.61 -16.59
CA VAL A 28 5.92 21.32 -15.32
C VAL A 28 4.76 22.29 -15.08
N PRO A 29 4.32 22.45 -13.82
CA PRO A 29 3.23 23.37 -13.51
C PRO A 29 3.64 24.81 -13.78
N THR A 30 2.69 25.65 -14.23
CA THR A 30 2.91 27.10 -14.39
C THR A 30 2.60 27.87 -13.11
N GLY A 31 1.94 27.24 -12.14
CA GLY A 31 1.38 27.88 -10.94
C GLY A 31 -0.01 28.49 -11.16
N GLU A 32 -0.51 28.48 -12.39
CA GLU A 32 -1.86 28.94 -12.72
C GLU A 32 -2.89 27.80 -12.62
N LYS A 33 -4.14 28.19 -12.39
CA LYS A 33 -5.31 27.31 -12.57
C LYS A 33 -6.23 27.84 -13.66
N TYR A 34 -6.86 26.94 -14.40
CA TYR A 34 -7.87 27.24 -15.41
C TYR A 34 -9.07 26.32 -15.18
N ASP A 35 -10.23 26.88 -14.88
CA ASP A 35 -11.44 26.14 -14.46
C ASP A 35 -11.18 25.12 -13.35
N GLY A 36 -10.39 25.51 -12.35
CA GLY A 36 -10.02 24.65 -11.21
C GLY A 36 -8.93 23.61 -11.50
N MET A 37 -8.60 23.36 -12.78
CA MET A 37 -7.51 22.46 -13.19
C MET A 37 -6.16 23.18 -13.19
N GLU A 38 -5.10 22.45 -12.84
CA GLU A 38 -3.73 22.96 -12.92
C GLU A 38 -3.29 23.13 -14.38
N VAL A 39 -2.62 24.25 -14.67
CA VAL A 39 -2.07 24.54 -16.00
C VAL A 39 -0.61 24.09 -16.05
N PHE A 40 -0.28 23.33 -17.08
CA PHE A 40 1.05 22.81 -17.32
C PHE A 40 1.67 23.39 -18.57
N ARG A 41 2.98 23.59 -18.56
CA ARG A 41 3.76 23.85 -19.78
C ARG A 41 4.62 22.64 -20.11
N LYS A 42 4.89 22.44 -21.40
CA LYS A 42 5.86 21.43 -21.85
C LYS A 42 7.27 21.83 -21.45
N LEU A 43 8.03 20.85 -20.97
CA LEU A 43 9.44 21.00 -20.71
C LEU A 43 10.20 21.02 -22.04
N LYS A 44 11.02 22.06 -22.25
CA LYS A 44 11.81 22.29 -23.47
C LYS A 44 13.24 21.79 -23.28
N ALA A 45 13.96 21.50 -24.37
CA ALA A 45 15.36 21.08 -24.30
C ALA A 45 16.30 22.13 -23.66
N SER A 46 15.88 23.40 -23.63
CA SER A 46 16.55 24.48 -22.92
C SER A 46 16.35 24.46 -21.41
N ASP A 47 15.34 23.73 -20.90
CA ASP A 47 15.10 23.62 -19.45
C ASP A 47 16.18 22.73 -18.81
N PRO A 48 16.83 23.14 -17.70
CA PRO A 48 17.94 22.41 -17.08
C PRO A 48 17.60 20.95 -16.70
N MET A 49 16.34 20.69 -16.34
CA MET A 49 15.87 19.37 -15.91
C MET A 49 15.48 18.43 -17.07
N PHE A 50 15.41 18.91 -18.32
CA PHE A 50 14.90 18.13 -19.46
C PHE A 50 15.71 16.87 -19.73
N PHE A 51 17.02 17.01 -19.91
CA PHE A 51 17.88 15.86 -20.19
C PHE A 51 17.94 14.88 -19.02
N LYS A 52 17.85 15.38 -17.79
CA LYS A 52 17.84 14.56 -16.59
C LYS A 52 16.57 13.70 -16.51
N ALA A 53 15.41 14.32 -16.68
CA ALA A 53 14.12 13.63 -16.72
C ALA A 53 14.04 12.64 -17.89
N ARG A 54 14.40 13.08 -19.09
CA ARG A 54 14.39 12.22 -20.28
C ARG A 54 15.29 11.01 -20.12
N ASN A 55 16.53 11.18 -19.66
CA ASN A 55 17.45 10.06 -19.47
C ASN A 55 16.96 9.05 -18.43
N LYS A 56 16.23 9.51 -17.40
CA LYS A 56 15.72 8.64 -16.33
C LYS A 56 14.44 7.89 -16.75
N PHE A 57 13.52 8.59 -17.42
CA PHE A 57 12.18 8.07 -17.69
C PHE A 57 12.03 7.42 -19.07
N THR A 58 13.14 7.08 -19.74
CA THR A 58 13.11 6.36 -21.03
C THR A 58 14.05 5.16 -21.03
N ARG A 59 14.13 4.43 -19.91
CA ARG A 59 14.98 3.23 -19.77
C ARG A 59 14.24 2.09 -19.06
N GLY A 60 14.73 0.86 -19.26
CA GLY A 60 14.19 -0.33 -18.60
C GLY A 60 12.70 -0.52 -18.87
N LEU A 61 11.96 -1.01 -17.87
CA LEU A 61 10.52 -1.20 -18.01
C LEU A 61 9.76 0.11 -18.24
N VAL A 62 10.27 1.27 -17.80
CA VAL A 62 9.61 2.57 -18.08
C VAL A 62 9.49 2.82 -19.58
N ALA A 63 10.57 2.62 -20.33
CA ALA A 63 10.57 2.76 -21.78
C ALA A 63 9.57 1.79 -22.43
N GLU A 64 9.52 0.56 -21.92
CA GLU A 64 8.63 -0.46 -22.44
C GLU A 64 7.16 -0.14 -22.14
N SER A 65 6.83 0.34 -20.94
CA SER A 65 5.48 0.80 -20.60
C SER A 65 5.04 1.99 -21.46
N ILE A 66 5.95 2.91 -21.80
CA ILE A 66 5.66 4.01 -22.73
C ILE A 66 5.35 3.48 -24.14
N TYR A 67 6.09 2.49 -24.61
CA TYR A 67 5.82 1.83 -25.88
C TYR A 67 4.45 1.13 -25.87
N LEU A 68 4.18 0.32 -24.83
CA LEU A 68 2.91 -0.38 -24.65
C LEU A 68 1.72 0.59 -24.61
N HIS A 69 1.89 1.79 -24.06
CA HIS A 69 0.88 2.87 -24.11
C HIS A 69 0.53 3.28 -25.55
N GLY A 70 1.52 3.43 -26.42
CA GLY A 70 1.30 3.73 -27.84
C GLY A 70 0.56 2.59 -28.55
N VAL A 71 1.03 1.35 -28.33
CA VAL A 71 0.47 0.14 -28.94
C VAL A 71 -0.96 -0.13 -28.48
N LEU A 72 -1.26 0.08 -27.20
CA LEU A 72 -2.62 -0.02 -26.66
C LEU A 72 -3.56 1.00 -27.34
N GLN A 73 -3.12 2.24 -27.52
CA GLN A 73 -3.96 3.24 -28.19
C GLN A 73 -4.21 2.92 -29.67
N ASN A 74 -3.27 2.27 -30.36
CA ASN A 74 -3.53 1.75 -31.72
C ASN A 74 -4.71 0.78 -31.72
N TYR A 75 -4.66 -0.17 -30.79
CA TYR A 75 -5.70 -1.16 -30.61
C TYR A 75 -7.04 -0.51 -30.32
N LEU A 76 -7.09 0.42 -29.35
CA LEU A 76 -8.31 1.11 -28.99
C LEU A 76 -8.87 1.98 -30.13
N LEU A 77 -8.03 2.64 -30.92
CA LEU A 77 -8.46 3.37 -32.12
C LEU A 77 -9.11 2.45 -33.16
N LYS A 78 -8.47 1.32 -33.48
CA LYS A 78 -9.02 0.37 -34.45
C LYS A 78 -10.30 -0.29 -33.94
N LYS A 79 -10.42 -0.48 -32.62
CA LYS A 79 -11.67 -0.89 -31.96
C LYS A 79 -12.69 0.24 -31.78
N ARG A 80 -12.39 1.47 -32.24
CA ARG A 80 -13.24 2.67 -32.14
C ARG A 80 -13.65 3.01 -30.70
N LYS A 81 -12.78 2.70 -29.74
CA LYS A 81 -12.95 3.00 -28.30
C LYS A 81 -12.44 4.38 -27.94
N ILE A 82 -11.48 4.91 -28.70
CA ILE A 82 -10.98 6.28 -28.59
C ILE A 82 -11.02 6.94 -29.97
N GLN A 83 -11.01 8.28 -30.00
CA GLN A 83 -11.08 9.07 -31.24
C GLN A 83 -9.71 9.51 -31.74
N GLU A 84 -8.79 9.81 -30.83
CA GLU A 84 -7.42 10.21 -31.12
C GLU A 84 -6.45 9.58 -30.12
N LYS A 85 -5.14 9.59 -30.45
CA LYS A 85 -4.09 9.19 -29.51
C LYS A 85 -3.61 10.41 -28.74
N TYR A 86 -3.30 10.20 -27.47
CA TYR A 86 -2.54 11.14 -26.65
C TYR A 86 -1.13 10.61 -26.37
N PRO A 87 -0.12 11.50 -26.28
CA PRO A 87 1.16 11.11 -25.72
C PRO A 87 0.99 10.73 -24.24
N LEU A 88 1.95 10.00 -23.68
CA LEU A 88 2.00 9.82 -22.24
C LEU A 88 2.51 11.12 -21.61
N TYR A 89 1.70 11.75 -20.78
CA TYR A 89 2.07 12.97 -20.07
C TYR A 89 2.64 12.63 -18.69
N LEU A 90 3.80 13.19 -18.36
CA LEU A 90 4.42 13.06 -17.03
C LEU A 90 4.70 14.45 -16.48
N ALA A 91 3.97 14.82 -15.43
CA ALA A 91 4.09 16.11 -14.76
C ALA A 91 5.07 16.04 -13.60
N LEU A 92 6.01 16.97 -13.55
CA LEU A 92 7.00 17.12 -12.50
C LEU A 92 6.56 18.22 -11.53
N THR A 93 5.93 17.84 -10.43
CA THR A 93 5.34 18.77 -9.45
C THR A 93 6.09 18.77 -8.12
N GLU A 94 5.68 19.65 -7.20
CA GLU A 94 6.12 19.68 -5.81
C GLU A 94 5.14 18.98 -4.85
N HIS A 95 4.02 18.47 -5.37
CA HIS A 95 3.03 17.75 -4.57
C HIS A 95 3.59 16.40 -4.10
N GLN A 96 2.90 15.75 -3.14
CA GLN A 96 3.08 14.32 -2.90
C GLN A 96 2.61 13.55 -4.13
N GLY A 97 3.46 13.50 -5.16
CA GLY A 97 3.20 12.85 -6.44
C GLY A 97 3.40 11.34 -6.40
N GLY A 98 3.18 10.71 -7.55
CA GLY A 98 3.12 9.26 -7.76
C GLY A 98 1.70 8.79 -8.06
N TRP A 99 0.94 9.52 -8.89
CA TRP A 99 -0.47 9.19 -9.16
C TRP A 99 -0.81 9.41 -10.64
N ALA A 100 -1.47 8.43 -11.24
CA ALA A 100 -2.18 8.61 -12.50
C ALA A 100 -3.43 9.49 -12.31
N ARG A 101 -3.61 10.48 -13.19
CA ARG A 101 -4.71 11.45 -13.16
C ARG A 101 -5.27 11.65 -14.55
N LYS A 102 -6.52 12.11 -14.62
CA LYS A 102 -7.24 12.39 -15.88
C LYS A 102 -7.65 13.85 -15.93
N GLY A 103 -7.54 14.46 -17.10
CA GLY A 103 -7.86 15.86 -17.32
C GLY A 103 -6.70 16.78 -16.99
N LEU A 104 -6.18 17.49 -18.01
CA LEU A 104 -5.15 18.51 -17.83
C LEU A 104 -5.31 19.68 -18.80
N VAL A 105 -4.73 20.83 -18.42
CA VAL A 105 -4.64 22.01 -19.29
C VAL A 105 -3.18 22.21 -19.67
N ILE A 106 -2.88 22.24 -20.96
CA ILE A 106 -1.54 22.52 -21.47
C ILE A 106 -1.51 23.92 -22.07
N GLU A 107 -0.57 24.73 -21.61
CA GLU A 107 -0.22 25.99 -22.24
C GLU A 107 0.91 25.80 -23.26
N ASP A 108 0.67 26.28 -24.48
CA ASP A 108 1.66 26.30 -25.56
C ASP A 108 1.61 27.67 -26.25
N ASN A 109 2.69 28.44 -26.16
CA ASN A 109 2.82 29.81 -26.72
C ASN A 109 1.65 30.75 -26.36
N GLY A 110 1.17 30.69 -25.11
CA GLY A 110 0.08 31.53 -24.59
C GLY A 110 -1.33 31.04 -24.93
N ALA A 111 -1.47 29.97 -25.72
CA ALA A 111 -2.76 29.30 -25.95
C ALA A 111 -2.93 28.14 -24.96
N LYS A 112 -4.10 28.07 -24.32
CA LYS A 112 -4.48 27.01 -23.38
C LYS A 112 -5.31 25.95 -24.10
N LYS A 113 -4.85 24.69 -24.09
CA LYS A 113 -5.57 23.53 -24.62
C LYS A 113 -6.04 22.65 -23.47
N ILE A 114 -7.35 22.46 -23.37
CA ILE A 114 -7.96 21.57 -22.38
C ILE A 114 -8.01 20.16 -22.95
N LEU A 115 -7.46 19.19 -22.22
CA LEU A 115 -7.46 17.77 -22.56
C LEU A 115 -8.19 16.99 -21.48
N LYS A 116 -9.52 16.93 -21.56
CA LYS A 116 -10.38 16.33 -20.51
C LYS A 116 -10.19 14.83 -20.37
N ASP A 117 -9.96 14.14 -21.49
CA ASP A 117 -9.86 12.67 -21.53
C ASP A 117 -8.41 12.15 -21.50
N ALA A 118 -7.43 13.06 -21.48
CA ALA A 118 -6.03 12.66 -21.45
C ALA A 118 -5.59 12.32 -20.03
N TYR A 119 -4.83 11.24 -19.92
CA TYR A 119 -4.18 10.84 -18.67
C TYR A 119 -2.80 11.50 -18.54
N TYR A 120 -2.43 11.86 -17.32
CA TYR A 120 -1.08 12.26 -16.96
C TYR A 120 -0.66 11.61 -15.65
N ILE A 121 0.64 11.44 -15.47
CA ILE A 121 1.22 10.93 -14.23
C ILE A 121 1.84 12.11 -13.51
N ASP A 122 1.34 12.42 -12.31
CA ASP A 122 1.94 13.40 -11.42
C ASP A 122 3.09 12.74 -10.66
N ILE A 123 4.29 13.31 -10.71
CA ILE A 123 5.49 12.82 -10.01
C ILE A 123 6.19 13.98 -9.33
N HIS A 124 6.58 13.77 -8.06
CA HIS A 124 7.38 14.76 -7.37
C HIS A 124 8.75 14.93 -8.05
N GLN A 125 9.16 16.17 -8.33
CA GLN A 125 10.46 16.54 -8.91
C GLN A 125 11.69 15.86 -8.25
N LYS A 126 11.63 15.51 -6.95
CA LYS A 126 12.68 14.77 -6.25
C LYS A 126 12.95 13.38 -6.84
N ALA A 127 12.04 12.80 -7.61
CA ALA A 127 12.26 11.57 -8.36
C ALA A 127 13.47 11.68 -9.32
N LEU A 128 13.82 12.89 -9.75
CA LEU A 128 15.03 13.14 -10.54
C LEU A 128 16.31 12.89 -9.75
N GLU A 129 16.30 13.03 -8.44
CA GLU A 129 17.46 12.79 -7.56
C GLU A 129 17.50 11.37 -7.00
N GLN A 130 16.39 10.63 -7.08
CA GLN A 130 16.31 9.27 -6.55
C GLN A 130 17.25 8.29 -7.24
N ASN A 131 17.74 7.33 -6.47
CA ASN A 131 18.52 6.21 -6.95
C ASN A 131 17.58 5.15 -7.57
N PRO A 132 17.73 4.78 -8.86
CA PRO A 132 16.91 3.74 -9.47
C PRO A 132 17.13 2.34 -8.88
N ALA A 133 18.21 2.17 -8.11
CA ALA A 133 18.69 0.89 -7.62
C ALA A 133 18.18 0.55 -6.19
N GLU A 134 17.07 1.19 -5.79
CA GLU A 134 16.38 1.02 -4.51
C GLU A 134 14.93 0.52 -4.74
N LEU A 135 14.40 -0.24 -3.79
CA LEU A 135 12.98 -0.62 -3.78
C LEU A 135 12.08 0.61 -3.62
N GLY A 136 10.98 0.65 -4.37
CA GLY A 136 10.07 1.80 -4.40
C GLY A 136 10.64 3.04 -5.08
N SER A 137 11.70 2.92 -5.88
CA SER A 137 12.23 4.04 -6.67
C SER A 137 11.35 4.38 -7.87
N TYR A 138 11.60 5.52 -8.52
CA TYR A 138 10.93 5.91 -9.77
C TYR A 138 10.96 4.83 -10.87
N HIS A 139 11.97 3.95 -10.86
CA HIS A 139 12.09 2.85 -11.81
C HIS A 139 10.93 1.83 -11.68
N GLN A 140 10.32 1.75 -10.49
CA GLN A 140 9.20 0.87 -10.18
C GLN A 140 7.87 1.66 -10.13
N ILE A 141 7.87 2.86 -9.54
CA ILE A 141 6.66 3.69 -9.41
C ILE A 141 6.14 4.16 -10.77
N ILE A 142 6.99 4.55 -11.71
CA ILE A 142 6.47 5.04 -13.00
C ILE A 142 5.74 3.94 -13.78
N PRO A 143 6.30 2.71 -13.93
CA PRO A 143 5.57 1.62 -14.55
C PRO A 143 4.26 1.28 -13.82
N HIS A 144 4.23 1.39 -12.48
CA HIS A 144 3.00 1.26 -11.69
C HIS A 144 1.93 2.26 -12.18
N GLU A 145 2.24 3.55 -12.18
CA GLU A 145 1.27 4.58 -12.60
C GLU A 145 0.84 4.43 -14.06
N ILE A 146 1.74 3.98 -14.95
CA ILE A 146 1.36 3.66 -16.33
C ILE A 146 0.38 2.46 -16.37
N GLY A 147 0.51 1.49 -15.46
CA GLY A 147 -0.46 0.41 -15.28
C GLY A 147 -1.87 0.92 -15.00
N HIS A 148 -2.02 1.94 -14.14
CA HIS A 148 -3.31 2.59 -13.91
C HIS A 148 -3.82 3.32 -15.16
N VAL A 149 -2.93 3.96 -15.94
CA VAL A 149 -3.32 4.55 -17.24
C VAL A 149 -3.87 3.49 -18.19
N PHE A 150 -3.26 2.29 -18.26
CA PHE A 150 -3.77 1.19 -19.08
C PHE A 150 -5.16 0.76 -18.64
N LEU A 151 -5.38 0.60 -17.34
CA LEU A 151 -6.69 0.23 -16.79
C LEU A 151 -7.74 1.30 -17.08
N GLY A 152 -7.41 2.58 -16.90
CA GLY A 152 -8.30 3.69 -17.22
C GLY A 152 -8.70 3.71 -18.70
N LEU A 153 -7.76 3.45 -19.61
CA LEU A 153 -8.03 3.36 -21.05
C LEU A 153 -8.86 2.13 -21.45
N LEU A 154 -8.69 1.00 -20.77
CA LEU A 154 -9.32 -0.28 -21.13
C LEU A 154 -10.67 -0.51 -20.44
N LEU A 155 -10.79 -0.13 -19.17
CA LEU A 155 -11.88 -0.51 -18.27
C LEU A 155 -12.70 0.69 -17.80
N GLY A 156 -12.17 1.91 -17.94
CA GLY A 156 -12.82 3.14 -17.48
C GLY A 156 -12.76 3.34 -15.98
N GLU A 157 -13.65 4.21 -15.48
CA GLU A 157 -13.80 4.54 -14.07
C GLU A 157 -14.76 3.55 -13.39
N TYR A 158 -14.57 3.32 -12.09
CA TYR A 158 -15.36 2.40 -11.27
C TYR A 158 -15.55 2.94 -9.86
N ASP A 159 -16.60 2.47 -9.19
CA ASP A 159 -16.92 2.87 -7.83
C ASP A 159 -16.11 2.08 -6.80
N ILE A 160 -15.65 2.78 -5.76
CA ILE A 160 -14.92 2.21 -4.62
C ILE A 160 -15.87 2.13 -3.42
N LEU A 161 -15.97 0.95 -2.79
CA LEU A 161 -16.84 0.72 -1.63
C LEU A 161 -16.08 0.64 -0.29
N THR A 162 -14.75 0.52 -0.32
CA THR A 162 -13.93 0.41 0.88
C THR A 162 -13.60 1.78 1.47
N ALA A 163 -13.85 1.97 2.78
CA ALA A 163 -13.46 3.19 3.50
C ALA A 163 -12.01 3.15 4.03
N LYS A 164 -11.34 2.01 3.92
CA LYS A 164 -9.97 1.84 4.41
C LYS A 164 -8.95 2.10 3.33
N VAL A 165 -7.79 2.60 3.75
CA VAL A 165 -6.61 2.67 2.88
C VAL A 165 -6.25 1.25 2.48
N HIS A 166 -6.01 1.09 1.20
CA HIS A 166 -5.62 -0.18 0.62
C HIS A 166 -4.10 -0.36 0.75
N TYR A 167 -3.67 -1.60 0.97
CA TYR A 167 -2.27 -1.98 1.22
C TYR A 167 -2.01 -3.33 0.58
N PHE A 168 -0.76 -3.58 0.22
CA PHE A 168 -0.35 -4.71 -0.63
C PHE A 168 -0.86 -6.09 -0.13
N CYS A 169 -0.86 -6.30 1.18
CA CYS A 169 -1.22 -7.58 1.82
C CYS A 169 -2.63 -7.61 2.43
N THR A 170 -3.29 -6.47 2.50
CA THR A 170 -4.54 -6.30 3.23
C THR A 170 -5.70 -6.51 2.27
N GLN A 171 -6.73 -7.24 2.71
CA GLN A 171 -7.95 -7.40 1.93
C GLN A 171 -8.57 -6.03 1.66
N THR A 172 -9.09 -5.76 0.47
CA THR A 172 -9.78 -4.52 0.10
C THR A 172 -11.02 -4.88 -0.72
N ASP A 173 -11.59 -3.93 -1.46
CA ASP A 173 -12.61 -4.21 -2.46
C ASP A 173 -12.03 -4.98 -3.67
N PRO A 174 -12.70 -6.01 -4.24
CA PRO A 174 -12.15 -6.77 -5.37
C PRO A 174 -11.79 -5.94 -6.63
N ARG A 175 -12.43 -4.79 -6.87
CA ARG A 175 -12.10 -3.89 -7.97
C ARG A 175 -10.84 -3.09 -7.67
N VAL A 176 -10.71 -2.57 -6.44
CA VAL A 176 -9.48 -1.92 -5.97
C VAL A 176 -8.33 -2.91 -6.00
N ALA A 177 -8.53 -4.11 -5.43
CA ALA A 177 -7.54 -5.19 -5.44
C ALA A 177 -7.05 -5.51 -6.85
N PHE A 178 -7.97 -5.55 -7.82
CA PHE A 178 -7.63 -5.82 -9.22
C PHE A 178 -6.86 -4.68 -9.87
N SER A 179 -7.32 -3.45 -9.68
CA SER A 179 -6.70 -2.26 -10.27
C SER A 179 -5.28 -2.05 -9.75
N GLU A 180 -5.15 -1.97 -8.41
CA GLU A 180 -3.87 -1.81 -7.73
C GLU A 180 -2.99 -3.04 -7.97
N GLY A 181 -3.52 -4.26 -7.82
CA GLY A 181 -2.74 -5.47 -8.04
C GLY A 181 -2.18 -5.58 -9.46
N PHE A 182 -2.95 -5.25 -10.50
CA PHE A 182 -2.43 -5.21 -11.87
C PHE A 182 -1.32 -4.15 -12.01
N ALA A 183 -1.54 -2.96 -11.47
CA ALA A 183 -0.61 -1.86 -11.61
C ALA A 183 0.69 -2.09 -10.79
N GLU A 184 0.60 -2.59 -9.55
CA GLU A 184 1.72 -3.02 -8.72
C GLU A 184 2.52 -4.18 -9.32
N SER A 185 1.89 -5.03 -10.15
CA SER A 185 2.62 -6.08 -10.88
C SER A 185 3.75 -5.49 -11.74
N PHE A 186 3.61 -4.26 -12.24
CA PHE A 186 4.67 -3.58 -12.98
C PHE A 186 5.90 -3.27 -12.12
N GLN A 187 5.73 -2.99 -10.83
CA GLN A 187 6.86 -2.78 -9.92
C GLN A 187 7.71 -4.05 -9.82
N TYR A 188 7.04 -5.19 -9.65
CA TYR A 188 7.70 -6.48 -9.59
C TYR A 188 8.38 -6.85 -10.93
N VAL A 189 7.66 -6.66 -12.04
CA VAL A 189 8.17 -6.92 -13.39
C VAL A 189 9.37 -6.04 -13.72
N ALA A 190 9.40 -4.78 -13.24
CA ALA A 190 10.53 -3.88 -13.45
C ALA A 190 11.83 -4.47 -12.90
N ILE A 191 11.75 -5.06 -11.69
CA ILE A 191 12.90 -5.68 -11.03
C ILE A 191 13.34 -6.96 -11.75
N VAL A 192 12.40 -7.85 -12.08
CA VAL A 192 12.78 -9.16 -12.65
C VAL A 192 13.26 -9.05 -14.10
N THR A 193 12.80 -8.04 -14.84
CA THR A 193 13.19 -7.78 -16.23
C THR A 193 14.34 -6.79 -16.39
N GLU A 194 14.85 -6.20 -15.30
CA GLU A 194 16.01 -5.29 -15.33
C GLU A 194 17.23 -5.99 -15.96
N GLN A 195 17.79 -5.32 -16.97
CA GLN A 195 18.91 -5.81 -17.77
C GLN A 195 20.26 -5.36 -17.19
N ASP A 196 20.33 -4.16 -16.57
CA ASP A 196 21.53 -3.71 -15.87
C ASP A 196 21.71 -4.50 -14.57
N GLN A 197 22.64 -5.46 -14.62
CA GLN A 197 22.96 -6.34 -13.49
C GLN A 197 23.41 -5.59 -12.24
N ARG A 198 23.95 -4.36 -12.36
CA ARG A 198 24.32 -3.54 -11.21
C ARG A 198 23.08 -3.03 -10.49
N ILE A 199 22.10 -2.52 -11.24
CA ILE A 199 20.82 -2.06 -10.70
C ILE A 199 20.09 -3.23 -10.05
N LYS A 200 19.97 -4.36 -10.77
CA LYS A 200 19.29 -5.56 -10.27
C LYS A 200 19.90 -6.09 -8.95
N ARG A 201 21.23 -6.23 -8.89
CA ARG A 201 21.92 -6.67 -7.67
C ARG A 201 21.76 -5.69 -6.51
N SER A 202 21.82 -4.39 -6.79
CA SER A 202 21.63 -3.35 -5.77
C SER A 202 20.22 -3.38 -5.20
N ILE A 203 19.19 -3.58 -6.02
CA ILE A 203 17.81 -3.73 -5.55
C ILE A 203 17.69 -4.97 -4.64
N GLN A 204 18.29 -6.09 -5.04
CA GLN A 204 18.28 -7.32 -4.23
C GLN A 204 18.99 -7.15 -2.87
N GLU A 205 20.13 -6.45 -2.85
CA GLU A 205 20.85 -6.15 -1.62
C GLU A 205 20.06 -5.16 -0.74
N ASN A 206 19.45 -4.13 -1.35
CA ASN A 206 18.55 -3.21 -0.65
C ASN A 206 17.37 -3.96 -0.01
N ALA A 207 16.72 -4.89 -0.73
CA ALA A 207 15.65 -5.72 -0.19
C ALA A 207 16.10 -6.55 1.02
N LYS A 208 17.31 -7.12 0.97
CA LYS A 208 17.90 -7.88 2.07
C LYS A 208 18.17 -6.99 3.28
N GLN A 209 18.72 -5.79 3.07
CA GLN A 209 18.98 -4.82 4.13
C GLN A 209 17.70 -4.34 4.80
N LEU A 210 16.66 -4.05 4.02
CA LEU A 210 15.34 -3.67 4.52
C LEU A 210 14.68 -4.79 5.34
N GLY A 211 14.76 -6.05 4.89
CA GLY A 211 14.26 -7.18 5.65
C GLY A 211 14.92 -7.31 7.04
N LEU A 212 16.22 -7.03 7.12
CA LEU A 212 16.96 -7.00 8.39
C LEU A 212 16.60 -5.77 9.25
N SER A 213 16.42 -4.60 8.63
CA SER A 213 16.19 -3.35 9.36
C SER A 213 14.87 -3.35 10.12
N PHE A 214 13.77 -3.83 9.54
CA PHE A 214 12.45 -3.73 10.17
C PHE A 214 12.13 -4.82 11.18
N THR A 215 12.96 -5.85 11.33
CA THR A 215 12.69 -6.98 12.24
C THR A 215 12.38 -6.48 13.67
N ARG A 216 13.12 -5.47 14.14
CA ARG A 216 12.90 -4.85 15.45
C ARG A 216 11.54 -4.17 15.54
N GLU A 217 11.23 -3.31 14.57
CA GLU A 217 10.01 -2.51 14.48
C GLU A 217 8.79 -3.43 14.46
N LEU A 218 8.82 -4.50 13.64
CA LEU A 218 7.72 -5.45 13.54
C LEU A 218 7.46 -6.21 14.85
N HIS A 219 8.52 -6.59 15.57
CA HIS A 219 8.39 -7.26 16.86
C HIS A 219 7.89 -6.32 17.96
N ALA A 220 8.41 -5.08 17.98
CA ALA A 220 8.01 -4.10 18.98
C ALA A 220 6.60 -3.56 18.74
N PHE A 221 6.23 -3.34 17.48
CA PHE A 221 4.85 -3.03 17.06
C PHE A 221 3.90 -4.12 17.56
N ARG A 222 4.22 -5.41 17.35
CA ARG A 222 3.40 -6.52 17.90
C ARG A 222 3.26 -6.43 19.43
N ARG A 223 4.34 -6.17 20.17
CA ARG A 223 4.29 -6.01 21.62
C ARG A 223 3.35 -4.88 22.05
N GLU A 224 3.29 -3.78 21.32
CA GLU A 224 2.39 -2.65 21.64
C GLU A 224 0.91 -2.97 21.57
N PHE A 225 0.53 -4.01 20.84
CA PHE A 225 -0.84 -4.50 20.85
C PHE A 225 -1.04 -5.68 21.81
N SER A 226 -0.02 -6.52 22.03
CA SER A 226 -0.18 -7.70 22.90
C SER A 226 0.03 -7.39 24.38
N TRP A 227 0.79 -6.35 24.72
CA TRP A 227 1.22 -6.09 26.09
C TRP A 227 0.61 -4.77 26.61
N PRO A 228 -0.12 -4.80 27.75
CA PRO A 228 -0.87 -3.66 28.24
C PRO A 228 0.03 -2.54 28.78
N GLY A 229 -0.45 -1.30 28.71
CA GLY A 229 0.22 -0.14 29.33
C GLY A 229 1.45 0.40 28.60
N ARG A 230 1.81 -0.14 27.43
CA ARG A 230 2.90 0.41 26.61
C ARG A 230 2.56 1.78 26.05
N LEU A 231 3.58 2.61 25.85
CA LEU A 231 3.43 4.01 25.40
C LEU A 231 3.15 4.19 23.89
N GLY A 232 3.29 3.15 23.06
CA GLY A 232 2.92 3.23 21.65
C GLY A 232 3.95 3.90 20.72
N PHE A 233 5.25 3.83 21.05
CA PHE A 233 6.33 4.41 20.25
C PHE A 233 6.42 3.85 18.83
N TYR A 234 6.25 2.55 18.63
CA TYR A 234 6.40 1.91 17.32
C TYR A 234 5.17 2.09 16.42
N ARG A 235 3.98 2.18 17.02
CA ARG A 235 2.76 2.67 16.36
C ARG A 235 2.89 4.14 15.94
N ALA A 236 3.49 4.98 16.79
CA ALA A 236 3.72 6.38 16.49
C ALA A 236 4.77 6.59 15.39
N SER A 237 5.81 5.76 15.37
CA SER A 237 6.89 5.85 14.37
C SER A 237 6.58 5.13 13.07
N MET A 238 5.37 4.58 12.90
CA MET A 238 4.95 3.82 11.71
C MET A 238 5.19 4.56 10.39
N PRO A 239 4.94 5.88 10.26
CA PRO A 239 5.26 6.63 9.04
C PRO A 239 6.74 6.57 8.62
N LYS A 240 7.67 6.28 9.54
CA LYS A 240 9.11 6.15 9.23
C LYS A 240 9.43 4.86 8.49
N TRP A 241 8.78 3.75 8.84
CA TRP A 241 9.21 2.41 8.44
C TRP A 241 8.18 1.63 7.62
N TYR A 242 6.91 2.04 7.65
CA TYR A 242 5.85 1.25 7.03
C TYR A 242 5.86 1.31 5.50
N GLN A 243 6.20 2.46 4.92
CA GLN A 243 6.32 2.56 3.46
C GLN A 243 7.42 1.65 2.91
N ASP A 244 8.57 1.59 3.60
CA ASP A 244 9.65 0.69 3.22
C ASP A 244 9.27 -0.78 3.38
N LEU A 245 8.44 -1.11 4.39
CA LEU A 245 7.86 -2.43 4.55
C LEU A 245 6.90 -2.78 3.39
N GLU A 246 6.05 -1.85 2.96
CA GLU A 246 5.19 -2.04 1.79
C GLU A 246 6.02 -2.27 0.52
N ASN A 247 7.07 -1.46 0.30
CA ASN A 247 7.99 -1.64 -0.82
C ASN A 247 8.72 -3.00 -0.76
N TYR A 248 9.12 -3.43 0.43
CA TYR A 248 9.71 -4.75 0.64
C TYR A 248 8.73 -5.88 0.29
N ARG A 249 7.46 -5.78 0.72
CA ARG A 249 6.43 -6.80 0.45
C ARG A 249 6.15 -6.94 -1.05
N ARG A 250 5.99 -5.83 -1.77
CA ARG A 250 5.73 -5.81 -3.22
C ARG A 250 6.72 -6.65 -4.04
N TYR A 251 7.96 -6.77 -3.55
CA TYR A 251 8.96 -7.65 -4.16
C TYR A 251 9.07 -9.00 -3.45
N ASN A 252 9.39 -8.99 -2.15
CA ASN A 252 9.78 -10.19 -1.43
C ASN A 252 8.62 -11.16 -1.20
N PHE A 253 7.40 -10.67 -0.95
CA PHE A 253 6.27 -11.56 -0.66
C PHE A 253 5.76 -12.27 -1.91
N ILE A 254 5.98 -11.69 -3.09
CA ILE A 254 5.74 -12.36 -4.37
C ILE A 254 6.79 -13.47 -4.57
N GLU A 255 8.09 -13.13 -4.53
CA GLU A 255 9.20 -14.10 -4.71
C GLU A 255 9.12 -15.29 -3.74
N SER A 256 8.83 -15.02 -2.47
CA SER A 256 8.76 -16.04 -1.41
C SER A 256 7.39 -16.70 -1.29
N LYS A 257 6.41 -16.30 -2.11
CA LYS A 257 5.02 -16.80 -2.08
C LYS A 257 4.32 -16.60 -0.73
N LEU A 258 4.79 -15.64 0.07
CA LEU A 258 4.17 -15.28 1.35
C LEU A 258 2.83 -14.57 1.15
N ILE A 259 2.56 -14.02 -0.03
CA ILE A 259 1.30 -13.33 -0.32
C ILE A 259 0.07 -14.27 -0.29
N GLN A 260 0.27 -15.57 -0.50
CA GLN A 260 -0.75 -16.63 -0.34
C GLN A 260 -1.28 -16.73 1.11
N ARG A 261 -0.55 -16.14 2.06
CA ARG A 261 -0.84 -16.20 3.50
C ARG A 261 -1.66 -14.97 3.91
N PRO A 262 -2.74 -15.15 4.70
CA PRO A 262 -3.45 -14.02 5.27
C PRO A 262 -2.60 -13.32 6.33
N ALA A 263 -2.97 -12.10 6.70
CA ALA A 263 -2.35 -11.41 7.82
C ALA A 263 -2.54 -12.19 9.13
N ARG A 264 -1.52 -12.17 9.98
CA ARG A 264 -1.57 -12.78 11.30
C ARG A 264 -2.36 -11.89 12.25
N SER A 265 -3.36 -12.46 12.90
CA SER A 265 -4.10 -11.79 13.98
C SER A 265 -3.37 -11.89 15.33
N ILE A 266 -3.86 -11.12 16.29
CA ILE A 266 -3.42 -11.12 17.68
C ILE A 266 -4.64 -11.09 18.60
N GLU A 267 -4.47 -11.59 19.82
CA GLU A 267 -5.48 -11.41 20.86
C GLU A 267 -5.32 -10.04 21.50
N ASN A 268 -6.42 -9.29 21.61
CA ASN A 268 -6.50 -8.03 22.34
C ASN A 268 -7.93 -7.83 22.88
N SER A 269 -8.10 -7.26 24.06
CA SER A 269 -9.43 -7.01 24.63
C SER A 269 -10.28 -6.00 23.83
N ASP A 270 -9.64 -5.13 23.03
CA ASP A 270 -10.29 -4.22 22.10
C ASP A 270 -10.27 -4.81 20.67
N PRO A 271 -11.43 -5.25 20.13
CA PRO A 271 -11.54 -5.77 18.77
C PRO A 271 -11.01 -4.80 17.71
N TRP A 272 -11.17 -3.48 17.92
CA TRP A 272 -10.71 -2.48 16.95
C TRP A 272 -9.19 -2.32 16.93
N LEU A 273 -8.51 -2.61 18.04
CA LEU A 273 -7.04 -2.72 18.04
C LEU A 273 -6.58 -4.01 17.37
N GLN A 274 -7.32 -5.13 17.52
CA GLN A 274 -7.04 -6.33 16.73
C GLN A 274 -7.18 -6.04 15.23
N LYS A 275 -8.25 -5.33 14.83
CA LYS A 275 -8.49 -4.95 13.44
C LYS A 275 -7.38 -4.06 12.88
N LEU A 276 -6.98 -3.02 13.62
CA LEU A 276 -5.86 -2.16 13.23
C LEU A 276 -4.56 -2.96 13.02
N TYR A 277 -4.26 -3.91 13.92
CA TYR A 277 -3.06 -4.75 13.78
C TYR A 277 -3.14 -5.65 12.54
N LEU A 278 -4.32 -6.24 12.30
CA LEU A 278 -4.57 -7.11 11.16
C LEU A 278 -4.45 -6.35 9.85
N ASP A 279 -5.06 -5.17 9.74
CA ASP A 279 -4.99 -4.32 8.55
C ASP A 279 -3.58 -3.76 8.29
N ALA A 280 -2.73 -3.65 9.32
CA ALA A 280 -1.30 -3.33 9.16
C ALA A 280 -0.50 -4.49 8.54
N SER A 281 -1.05 -5.71 8.53
CA SER A 281 -0.50 -6.89 7.86
C SER A 281 0.98 -7.18 8.16
N VAL A 282 1.48 -6.77 9.35
CA VAL A 282 2.92 -6.78 9.71
C VAL A 282 3.56 -8.15 9.58
N TRP A 283 2.81 -9.22 9.80
CA TRP A 283 3.27 -10.59 9.66
C TRP A 283 2.23 -11.44 8.92
N PRO A 284 2.65 -12.34 8.01
CA PRO A 284 1.77 -13.36 7.48
C PRO A 284 1.51 -14.48 8.52
N ASP A 285 0.32 -15.08 8.51
CA ASP A 285 0.08 -16.35 9.21
C ASP A 285 0.48 -17.53 8.32
N ILE A 286 1.72 -17.99 8.50
CA ILE A 286 2.30 -19.10 7.73
C ILE A 286 1.55 -20.44 7.87
N ARG A 287 0.64 -20.56 8.85
CA ARG A 287 -0.11 -21.80 9.11
C ARG A 287 -1.39 -21.89 8.27
N ARG A 288 -1.81 -20.81 7.63
CA ARG A 288 -3.08 -20.71 6.90
C ARG A 288 -2.84 -20.29 5.46
N PHE A 289 -3.80 -20.59 4.60
CA PHE A 289 -3.91 -20.01 3.27
C PHE A 289 -5.12 -19.08 3.26
N ARG A 290 -5.09 -18.09 2.36
CA ARG A 290 -6.25 -17.24 2.07
C ARG A 290 -7.42 -18.10 1.57
N THR A 291 -8.65 -17.67 1.82
CA THR A 291 -9.81 -18.22 1.10
C THR A 291 -9.88 -17.62 -0.30
N GLN A 292 -10.75 -18.15 -1.16
CA GLN A 292 -10.96 -17.60 -2.51
C GLN A 292 -11.39 -16.13 -2.43
N GLU A 293 -12.31 -15.80 -1.53
CA GLU A 293 -12.83 -14.45 -1.29
C GLU A 293 -11.71 -13.50 -0.83
N ASN A 294 -10.83 -13.95 0.07
CA ASN A 294 -9.69 -13.13 0.47
C ASN A 294 -8.69 -12.95 -0.69
N ALA A 295 -8.45 -13.99 -1.49
CA ALA A 295 -7.47 -13.97 -2.57
C ALA A 295 -7.87 -13.00 -3.70
N VAL A 296 -9.13 -13.01 -4.13
CA VAL A 296 -9.64 -12.09 -5.16
C VAL A 296 -9.73 -10.63 -4.69
N ALA A 297 -9.70 -10.43 -3.38
CA ALA A 297 -9.79 -9.13 -2.73
C ALA A 297 -8.44 -8.64 -2.17
N THR A 298 -7.30 -9.22 -2.59
CA THR A 298 -5.96 -8.80 -2.12
C THR A 298 -5.08 -8.37 -3.29
N GLU A 299 -4.61 -7.12 -3.26
CA GLU A 299 -3.74 -6.51 -4.29
C GLU A 299 -2.56 -7.39 -4.63
N GLY A 300 -1.79 -7.79 -3.61
CA GLY A 300 -0.57 -8.56 -3.82
C GLY A 300 -0.79 -9.95 -4.43
N VAL A 301 -1.96 -10.58 -4.22
CA VAL A 301 -2.27 -11.86 -4.88
C VAL A 301 -2.44 -11.63 -6.38
N ILE A 302 -3.13 -10.56 -6.74
CA ILE A 302 -3.36 -10.17 -8.14
C ILE A 302 -2.04 -9.70 -8.78
N ALA A 303 -1.22 -8.93 -8.06
CA ALA A 303 0.11 -8.54 -8.50
C ALA A 303 1.03 -9.76 -8.74
N ALA A 304 0.99 -10.75 -7.84
CA ALA A 304 1.72 -12.00 -8.02
C ALA A 304 1.22 -12.78 -9.25
N PHE A 305 -0.10 -12.86 -9.45
CA PHE A 305 -0.69 -13.53 -10.61
C PHE A 305 -0.20 -12.93 -11.93
N PHE A 306 -0.31 -11.60 -12.12
CA PHE A 306 0.18 -10.93 -13.33
C PHE A 306 1.70 -10.99 -13.44
N GLY A 307 2.42 -10.85 -12.32
CA GLY A 307 3.87 -10.99 -12.26
C GLY A 307 4.37 -12.36 -12.74
N PHE A 308 3.77 -13.44 -12.25
CA PHE A 308 4.07 -14.81 -12.67
C PHE A 308 3.64 -15.08 -14.11
N MET A 309 2.49 -14.55 -14.54
CA MET A 309 2.06 -14.63 -15.94
C MET A 309 3.10 -14.02 -16.89
N LEU A 310 3.64 -12.84 -16.57
CA LEU A 310 4.67 -12.15 -17.36
C LEU A 310 6.05 -12.81 -17.28
N GLN A 311 6.32 -13.60 -16.24
CA GLN A 311 7.54 -14.39 -16.13
C GLN A 311 7.47 -15.76 -16.78
N SER A 312 6.27 -16.34 -16.87
CA SER A 312 6.01 -17.67 -17.41
C SER A 312 6.38 -17.81 -18.90
N ASN A 313 6.26 -19.04 -19.41
CA ASN A 313 6.43 -19.31 -20.84
C ASN A 313 5.24 -18.86 -21.71
N LEU A 314 4.12 -18.40 -21.12
CA LEU A 314 2.97 -17.90 -21.88
C LEU A 314 3.37 -16.78 -22.86
N LYS A 315 4.34 -15.97 -22.47
CA LYS A 315 4.88 -14.88 -23.29
C LYS A 315 5.53 -15.34 -24.60
N LYS A 316 5.91 -16.62 -24.70
CA LYS A 316 6.52 -17.23 -25.90
C LYS A 316 5.50 -17.90 -26.82
N ASN A 317 4.24 -18.00 -26.39
CA ASN A 317 3.17 -18.55 -27.21
C ASN A 317 2.60 -17.44 -28.08
N TYR A 318 3.12 -17.35 -29.30
CA TYR A 318 2.67 -16.39 -30.30
C TYR A 318 1.44 -16.88 -31.04
N TYR A 319 0.58 -15.94 -31.41
CA TYR A 319 -0.61 -16.18 -32.24
C TYR A 319 -0.33 -15.83 -33.71
N PRO A 320 -1.24 -16.16 -34.65
CA PRO A 320 -1.08 -15.75 -36.04
C PRO A 320 -0.94 -14.22 -36.17
N PRO A 321 -0.14 -13.71 -37.13
CA PRO A 321 0.11 -12.27 -37.29
C PRO A 321 -1.17 -11.40 -37.37
N GLU A 322 -2.27 -11.96 -37.86
CA GLU A 322 -3.59 -11.32 -37.92
C GLU A 322 -4.07 -10.81 -36.56
N TYR A 323 -3.81 -11.58 -35.49
CA TYR A 323 -4.16 -11.19 -34.13
C TYR A 323 -3.53 -9.86 -33.73
N TYR A 324 -2.27 -9.65 -34.13
CA TYR A 324 -1.52 -8.47 -33.71
C TYR A 324 -1.79 -7.25 -34.56
N ARG A 325 -2.38 -7.38 -35.75
CA ARG A 325 -2.60 -6.26 -36.68
C ARG A 325 -3.31 -5.08 -36.02
N ASP A 326 -4.23 -5.33 -35.10
CA ASP A 326 -4.95 -4.26 -34.41
C ASP A 326 -4.04 -3.42 -33.48
N PHE A 327 -2.93 -3.99 -33.00
CA PHE A 327 -1.97 -3.31 -32.16
C PHE A 327 -0.92 -2.51 -32.96
N LEU A 328 -0.75 -2.82 -34.25
CA LEU A 328 0.33 -2.26 -35.06
C LEU A 328 -0.05 -0.93 -35.71
N PRO A 329 0.91 -0.03 -35.97
CA PRO A 329 0.69 1.11 -36.85
C PRO A 329 0.26 0.66 -38.24
N ASN A 330 -0.42 1.55 -38.98
CA ASN A 330 -0.78 1.29 -40.38
C ASN A 330 0.41 1.49 -41.35
N ASP A 331 1.58 1.90 -40.86
CA ASP A 331 2.76 2.11 -41.68
C ASP A 331 3.52 0.80 -41.95
N SER A 332 3.89 0.61 -43.20
CA SER A 332 4.69 -0.49 -43.76
C SER A 332 6.09 -0.68 -43.16
N SER A 333 6.56 0.24 -42.31
CA SER A 333 7.87 0.19 -41.67
C SER A 333 7.94 -0.77 -40.46
N PHE A 334 6.80 -1.26 -39.94
CA PHE A 334 6.75 -2.15 -38.79
C PHE A 334 7.11 -3.60 -39.13
N ILE A 335 8.12 -4.17 -38.47
CA ILE A 335 8.56 -5.56 -38.67
C ILE A 335 8.14 -6.40 -37.46
N PHE A 336 7.16 -7.28 -37.68
CA PHE A 336 6.52 -8.12 -36.67
C PHE A 336 7.50 -8.84 -35.73
N GLU A 337 8.46 -9.59 -36.31
CA GLU A 337 9.38 -10.46 -35.59
C GLU A 337 10.44 -9.69 -34.79
N ARG A 338 10.66 -8.40 -35.11
CA ARG A 338 11.61 -7.53 -34.39
C ARG A 338 10.95 -6.74 -33.27
N GLU A 339 9.67 -6.44 -33.41
CA GLU A 339 8.98 -5.48 -32.56
C GLU A 339 8.09 -6.15 -31.50
N ILE A 340 7.63 -7.39 -31.69
CA ILE A 340 6.86 -8.11 -30.64
C ILE A 340 7.75 -9.16 -29.97
N TYR A 341 8.61 -8.71 -29.06
CA TYR A 341 9.36 -9.64 -28.22
C TYR A 341 8.45 -10.26 -27.13
N PRO A 342 8.88 -11.33 -26.44
CA PRO A 342 7.95 -12.15 -25.65
C PRO A 342 7.15 -11.37 -24.60
N LEU A 343 7.76 -10.44 -23.86
CA LEU A 343 7.02 -9.64 -22.87
C LEU A 343 5.87 -8.83 -23.49
N ARG A 344 6.11 -8.21 -24.65
CA ARG A 344 5.07 -7.49 -25.41
C ARG A 344 3.93 -8.42 -25.76
N ASN A 345 4.23 -9.58 -26.33
CA ASN A 345 3.21 -10.57 -26.68
C ASN A 345 2.26 -10.84 -25.49
N GLN A 346 2.80 -11.06 -24.30
CA GLN A 346 1.96 -11.32 -23.12
C GLN A 346 1.10 -10.12 -22.73
N TYR A 347 1.63 -8.89 -22.75
CA TYR A 347 0.83 -7.69 -22.48
C TYR A 347 -0.29 -7.48 -23.50
N LEU A 348 -0.04 -7.73 -24.79
CA LEU A 348 -1.09 -7.61 -25.82
C LEU A 348 -2.22 -8.61 -25.58
N LYS A 349 -1.90 -9.84 -25.15
CA LYS A 349 -2.90 -10.83 -24.72
C LYS A 349 -3.72 -10.33 -23.53
N ILE A 350 -3.05 -9.79 -22.51
CA ILE A 350 -3.72 -9.20 -21.33
C ILE A 350 -4.66 -8.06 -21.75
N PHE A 351 -4.21 -7.13 -22.60
CA PHE A 351 -5.03 -6.01 -23.09
C PHE A 351 -6.25 -6.46 -23.90
N THR A 352 -6.10 -7.50 -24.73
CA THR A 352 -7.23 -8.10 -25.45
C THR A 352 -8.28 -8.61 -24.47
N VAL A 353 -7.85 -9.33 -23.42
CA VAL A 353 -8.77 -9.91 -22.44
C VAL A 353 -9.45 -8.84 -21.61
N PHE A 354 -8.71 -7.82 -21.16
CA PHE A 354 -9.29 -6.66 -20.46
C PHE A 354 -10.39 -6.00 -21.28
N ASN A 355 -10.11 -5.65 -22.54
CA ASN A 355 -11.07 -4.97 -23.40
C ASN A 355 -12.32 -5.81 -23.74
N LYS A 356 -12.18 -7.15 -23.80
CA LYS A 356 -13.27 -8.05 -24.21
C LYS A 356 -14.13 -8.56 -23.06
N TYR A 357 -13.53 -8.81 -21.89
CA TYR A 357 -14.15 -9.67 -20.88
C TYR A 357 -14.23 -9.06 -19.48
N VAL A 358 -13.41 -8.05 -19.17
CA VAL A 358 -13.39 -7.47 -17.81
C VAL A 358 -14.30 -6.25 -17.76
N ASN A 359 -15.23 -6.25 -16.82
CA ASN A 359 -16.10 -5.13 -16.49
C ASN A 359 -16.06 -4.87 -14.98
N LEU A 360 -15.47 -3.74 -14.59
CA LEU A 360 -15.33 -3.34 -13.19
C LEU A 360 -16.67 -2.93 -12.55
N ASN A 361 -17.70 -2.66 -13.36
CA ASN A 361 -19.04 -2.34 -12.86
C ASN A 361 -19.90 -3.60 -12.61
N ASN A 362 -19.41 -4.80 -12.96
CA ASN A 362 -20.07 -6.05 -12.65
C ASN A 362 -19.67 -6.54 -11.25
N THR A 363 -20.61 -6.51 -10.31
CA THR A 363 -20.41 -6.93 -8.91
C THR A 363 -20.74 -8.41 -8.66
N SER A 364 -21.26 -9.14 -9.65
CA SER A 364 -21.60 -10.56 -9.50
C SER A 364 -20.39 -11.47 -9.64
N THR A 365 -19.28 -10.97 -10.19
CA THR A 365 -18.07 -11.77 -10.41
C THR A 365 -16.83 -10.90 -10.21
N PRO A 366 -15.91 -11.27 -9.32
CA PRO A 366 -14.66 -10.52 -9.12
C PRO A 366 -13.89 -10.31 -10.43
N PRO A 367 -13.31 -9.11 -10.68
CA PRO A 367 -12.64 -8.80 -11.95
C PRO A 367 -11.50 -9.77 -12.34
N ILE A 368 -10.77 -10.30 -11.36
CA ILE A 368 -9.72 -11.30 -11.62
C ILE A 368 -10.29 -12.62 -12.14
N ILE A 369 -11.48 -13.03 -11.70
CA ILE A 369 -12.16 -14.22 -12.23
C ILE A 369 -12.65 -13.94 -13.65
N GLN A 370 -13.25 -12.76 -13.90
CA GLN A 370 -13.62 -12.33 -15.26
C GLN A 370 -12.41 -12.36 -16.21
N PHE A 371 -11.25 -11.89 -15.74
CA PHE A 371 -10.01 -11.94 -16.50
C PHE A 371 -9.57 -13.37 -16.80
N ILE A 372 -9.49 -14.25 -15.79
CA ILE A 372 -9.02 -15.62 -15.98
C ILE A 372 -9.95 -16.35 -16.94
N GLU A 373 -11.27 -16.33 -16.72
CA GLU A 373 -12.25 -16.96 -17.62
C GLU A 373 -12.18 -16.40 -19.04
N GLY A 374 -12.03 -15.08 -19.17
CA GLY A 374 -11.84 -14.42 -20.46
C GLY A 374 -10.55 -14.86 -21.17
N TYR A 375 -9.46 -15.00 -20.41
CA TYR A 375 -8.18 -15.48 -20.92
C TYR A 375 -8.27 -16.93 -21.38
N LEU A 376 -8.90 -17.80 -20.59
CA LEU A 376 -9.11 -19.21 -20.95
C LEU A 376 -9.97 -19.36 -22.21
N ARG A 377 -10.95 -18.47 -22.41
CA ARG A 377 -11.78 -18.44 -23.61
C ARG A 377 -11.02 -17.98 -24.85
N GLU A 378 -10.20 -16.95 -24.73
CA GLU A 378 -9.44 -16.39 -25.85
C GLU A 378 -8.22 -17.27 -26.21
N TYR A 379 -7.62 -17.92 -25.21
CA TYR A 379 -6.37 -18.68 -25.33
C TYR A 379 -6.48 -20.08 -24.68
N PRO A 380 -7.36 -20.96 -25.19
CA PRO A 380 -7.68 -22.24 -24.53
C PRO A 380 -6.49 -23.20 -24.40
N THR A 381 -5.51 -23.12 -25.31
CA THR A 381 -4.30 -23.95 -25.25
C THR A 381 -3.37 -23.59 -24.08
N GLU A 382 -3.62 -22.46 -23.40
CA GLU A 382 -2.81 -21.95 -22.30
C GLU A 382 -3.42 -22.25 -20.92
N GLU A 383 -4.56 -22.93 -20.88
CA GLU A 383 -5.38 -23.10 -19.67
C GLU A 383 -4.62 -23.68 -18.49
N GLN A 384 -3.90 -24.78 -18.71
CA GLN A 384 -3.18 -25.47 -17.65
C GLN A 384 -2.15 -24.55 -16.98
N ILE A 385 -1.47 -23.71 -17.76
CA ILE A 385 -0.43 -22.81 -17.28
C ILE A 385 -1.08 -21.66 -16.50
N VAL A 386 -2.17 -21.08 -16.99
CA VAL A 386 -2.90 -20.00 -16.31
C VAL A 386 -3.46 -20.45 -14.96
N LYS A 387 -4.08 -21.64 -14.91
CA LYS A 387 -4.58 -22.21 -13.64
C LYS A 387 -3.44 -22.54 -12.67
N ALA A 388 -2.29 -23.01 -13.16
CA ALA A 388 -1.11 -23.21 -12.34
C ALA A 388 -0.54 -21.89 -11.79
N ILE A 389 -0.55 -20.81 -12.58
CA ILE A 389 -0.15 -19.48 -12.13
C ILE A 389 -1.09 -18.96 -11.04
N TRP A 390 -2.41 -19.15 -11.17
CA TRP A 390 -3.34 -18.81 -10.10
C TRP A 390 -2.99 -19.55 -8.81
N LYS A 391 -2.76 -20.86 -8.87
CA LYS A 391 -2.35 -21.65 -7.71
C LYS A 391 -1.03 -21.17 -7.12
N GLU A 392 -0.08 -20.78 -7.95
CA GLU A 392 1.19 -20.22 -7.50
C GLU A 392 1.05 -18.84 -6.85
N ALA A 393 0.10 -18.01 -7.29
CA ALA A 393 -0.15 -16.68 -6.74
C ALA A 393 -0.99 -16.71 -5.46
N SER A 394 -2.06 -17.51 -5.43
CA SER A 394 -3.06 -17.53 -4.36
C SER A 394 -2.85 -18.64 -3.34
N GLY A 395 -2.18 -19.73 -3.72
CA GLY A 395 -2.10 -20.97 -2.95
C GLY A 395 -3.33 -21.87 -3.10
N LEU A 396 -4.26 -21.53 -4.01
CA LEU A 396 -5.54 -22.23 -4.21
C LEU A 396 -5.66 -22.80 -5.62
N ASP A 397 -6.29 -23.96 -5.75
CA ASP A 397 -6.72 -24.42 -7.07
C ASP A 397 -7.74 -23.44 -7.66
N TYR A 398 -7.66 -23.21 -8.97
CA TYR A 398 -8.54 -22.24 -9.61
C TYR A 398 -10.00 -22.71 -9.61
N SER A 399 -10.89 -21.81 -9.19
CA SER A 399 -12.33 -21.94 -9.32
C SER A 399 -12.91 -20.66 -9.92
N ALA A 400 -13.87 -20.80 -10.82
CA ALA A 400 -14.68 -19.69 -11.31
C ALA A 400 -15.75 -19.27 -10.28
N GLU A 401 -16.01 -20.11 -9.28
CA GLU A 401 -16.97 -19.84 -8.21
C GLU A 401 -16.31 -18.97 -7.12
N SER A 402 -16.98 -17.87 -6.79
CA SER A 402 -16.70 -17.01 -5.64
C SER A 402 -18.03 -16.57 -5.07
N ALA A 403 -18.11 -16.46 -3.74
CA ALA A 403 -19.27 -15.85 -3.10
C ALA A 403 -19.50 -14.45 -3.69
N MET A 404 -20.77 -14.11 -3.95
CA MET A 404 -21.15 -12.75 -4.33
C MET A 404 -20.85 -11.81 -3.17
N GLU A 405 -20.31 -10.62 -3.45
CA GLU A 405 -20.02 -9.62 -2.43
C GLU A 405 -21.30 -9.25 -1.64
N LEU A 406 -21.26 -9.32 -0.31
CA LEU A 406 -22.36 -8.94 0.60
C LEU A 406 -21.89 -7.77 1.47
N TRP A 407 -21.89 -6.58 0.87
CA TRP A 407 -21.43 -5.35 1.52
C TRP A 407 -22.39 -4.85 2.58
N VAL A 408 -21.84 -4.64 3.77
CA VAL A 408 -22.54 -4.18 4.97
C VAL A 408 -21.77 -3.07 5.66
N VAL A 409 -22.48 -2.22 6.40
CA VAL A 409 -21.91 -1.19 7.29
C VAL A 409 -22.13 -1.60 8.73
N ASN A 410 -21.06 -1.58 9.53
CA ASN A 410 -21.15 -1.58 10.99
C ASN A 410 -21.31 -0.12 11.47
N PRO A 411 -22.50 0.28 11.96
CA PRO A 411 -22.79 1.68 12.33
C PRO A 411 -22.28 2.08 13.72
N LYS A 412 -21.63 1.16 14.44
CA LYS A 412 -21.07 1.38 15.79
C LYS A 412 -19.56 1.13 15.78
N ALA A 413 -18.90 1.54 14.72
CA ALA A 413 -17.49 1.31 14.53
C ALA A 413 -16.62 2.25 15.37
N LYS A 414 -15.39 1.80 15.62
CA LYS A 414 -14.27 2.61 16.16
C LYS A 414 -13.06 2.43 15.25
N PHE A 415 -13.32 2.47 13.95
CA PHE A 415 -12.41 2.07 12.90
C PHE A 415 -11.32 3.11 12.65
N ILE A 416 -10.09 2.69 12.40
CA ILE A 416 -8.98 3.58 12.04
C ILE A 416 -8.60 3.25 10.59
N PRO A 417 -8.93 4.12 9.61
CA PRO A 417 -8.72 3.82 8.18
C PRO A 417 -7.26 3.86 7.75
N TRP A 418 -6.40 4.59 8.48
CA TRP A 418 -4.98 4.76 8.17
C TRP A 418 -4.11 4.06 9.21
N VAL A 419 -3.46 2.94 8.86
CA VAL A 419 -2.62 2.21 9.84
C VAL A 419 -1.43 3.06 10.29
N MET A 420 -0.87 3.86 9.38
CA MET A 420 0.20 4.84 9.65
C MET A 420 -0.22 5.97 10.60
N SER A 421 -1.53 6.21 10.75
CA SER A 421 -2.12 7.11 11.75
C SER A 421 -2.82 6.31 12.85
N SER A 422 -2.07 5.39 13.47
CA SER A 422 -2.57 4.47 14.51
C SER A 422 -3.26 5.15 15.72
N PHE A 423 -3.07 6.46 15.90
CA PHE A 423 -3.70 7.28 16.95
C PHE A 423 -4.64 8.36 16.40
N GLY A 424 -4.86 8.34 15.09
CA GLY A 424 -5.67 9.30 14.34
C GLY A 424 -7.17 9.24 14.64
N PRO A 425 -7.97 10.00 13.87
CA PRO A 425 -9.41 10.02 14.04
C PRO A 425 -9.99 8.63 13.76
N LYS A 426 -11.02 8.28 14.54
CA LYS A 426 -11.78 7.05 14.36
C LYS A 426 -13.04 7.33 13.55
N GLN A 427 -13.38 6.44 12.63
CA GLN A 427 -14.63 6.46 11.91
C GLN A 427 -15.70 5.70 12.71
N ALA A 428 -16.91 6.26 12.75
CA ALA A 428 -18.08 5.70 13.42
C ALA A 428 -18.76 4.59 12.59
N GLU A 429 -18.41 4.50 11.30
CA GLU A 429 -18.91 3.50 10.38
C GLU A 429 -17.73 2.71 9.79
N TYR A 430 -17.96 1.41 9.55
CA TYR A 430 -17.00 0.54 8.90
C TYR A 430 -17.72 -0.32 7.85
N PRO A 431 -17.56 0.01 6.55
CA PRO A 431 -18.03 -0.83 5.46
C PRO A 431 -17.09 -2.01 5.23
N PHE A 432 -17.65 -3.20 5.08
CA PHE A 432 -16.90 -4.42 4.74
C PHE A 432 -17.79 -5.44 4.03
N ASP A 433 -17.17 -6.34 3.26
CA ASP A 433 -17.85 -7.48 2.66
C ASP A 433 -17.97 -8.62 3.68
N LEU A 434 -19.20 -8.98 4.03
CA LEU A 434 -19.49 -10.04 4.98
C LEU A 434 -19.02 -11.41 4.45
N ASN A 435 -19.04 -11.64 3.14
CA ASN A 435 -18.63 -12.91 2.56
C ASN A 435 -17.10 -13.09 2.51
N ALA A 436 -16.34 -12.00 2.52
CA ALA A 436 -14.90 -12.02 2.66
C ALA A 436 -14.41 -11.74 4.10
N ALA A 437 -15.30 -11.43 5.05
CA ALA A 437 -14.96 -11.10 6.42
C ALA A 437 -14.14 -12.20 7.13
N ASP A 438 -13.19 -11.80 7.96
CA ASP A 438 -12.45 -12.73 8.83
C ASP A 438 -13.02 -12.77 10.26
N SER A 439 -12.37 -13.54 11.13
CA SER A 439 -12.77 -13.66 12.53
C SER A 439 -12.74 -12.33 13.28
N VAL A 440 -11.81 -11.44 12.94
CA VAL A 440 -11.61 -10.13 13.58
C VAL A 440 -12.71 -9.17 13.15
N ASP A 441 -13.12 -9.19 11.88
CA ASP A 441 -14.24 -8.39 11.38
C ASP A 441 -15.53 -8.73 12.13
N LEU A 442 -15.81 -10.02 12.36
CA LEU A 442 -17.00 -10.49 13.08
C LEU A 442 -17.02 -10.02 14.54
N ILE A 443 -15.92 -10.15 15.28
CA ILE A 443 -15.85 -9.68 16.68
C ILE A 443 -15.85 -8.15 16.81
N CYS A 444 -15.60 -7.40 15.72
CA CYS A 444 -15.78 -5.95 15.69
C CYS A 444 -17.26 -5.54 15.64
N ILE A 445 -18.17 -6.47 15.30
CA ILE A 445 -19.62 -6.24 15.35
C ILE A 445 -20.05 -6.23 16.82
N SER A 446 -20.54 -5.08 17.29
CA SER A 446 -20.90 -4.90 18.70
C SER A 446 -21.97 -5.91 19.13
N GLY A 447 -21.63 -6.79 20.07
CA GLY A 447 -22.50 -7.84 20.59
C GLY A 447 -22.21 -9.24 20.05
N PHE A 448 -21.46 -9.38 18.96
CA PHE A 448 -21.10 -10.67 18.39
C PHE A 448 -20.14 -11.44 19.30
N LYS A 449 -20.45 -12.70 19.61
CA LYS A 449 -19.68 -13.49 20.57
C LYS A 449 -18.48 -14.17 19.89
N PRO A 450 -17.26 -14.09 20.45
CA PRO A 450 -16.11 -14.82 19.92
C PRO A 450 -16.33 -16.34 19.79
N ALA A 451 -17.15 -16.93 20.66
CA ALA A 451 -17.48 -18.35 20.63
C ALA A 451 -18.32 -18.76 19.39
N ASP A 452 -19.05 -17.81 18.79
CA ASP A 452 -19.93 -18.06 17.64
C ASP A 452 -19.19 -17.90 16.30
N VAL A 453 -17.99 -17.31 16.31
CA VAL A 453 -17.17 -17.09 15.10
C VAL A 453 -16.91 -18.37 14.31
N PRO A 454 -16.48 -19.50 14.92
CA PRO A 454 -16.24 -20.73 14.16
C PRO A 454 -17.53 -21.29 13.53
N VAL A 455 -18.65 -21.20 14.24
CA VAL A 455 -19.96 -21.66 13.76
C VAL A 455 -20.39 -20.86 12.53
N TRP A 456 -20.25 -19.55 12.59
CA TRP A 456 -20.61 -18.65 11.49
C TRP A 456 -19.71 -18.85 10.26
N LEU A 457 -18.39 -18.93 10.46
CA LEU A 457 -17.43 -19.10 9.37
C LEU A 457 -17.60 -20.46 8.66
N GLU A 458 -17.89 -21.52 9.41
CA GLU A 458 -18.16 -22.84 8.84
C GLU A 458 -19.47 -22.85 8.04
N ALA A 459 -20.54 -22.23 8.56
CA ALA A 459 -21.80 -22.10 7.83
C ALA A 459 -21.64 -21.30 6.53
N ARG A 460 -20.86 -20.21 6.54
CA ARG A 460 -20.53 -19.46 5.33
C ARG A 460 -19.84 -20.35 4.29
N LYS A 461 -18.83 -21.10 4.72
CA LYS A 461 -18.04 -21.97 3.87
C LYS A 461 -18.89 -23.07 3.23
N GLN A 462 -19.75 -23.74 4.00
CA GLN A 462 -20.61 -24.82 3.49
C GLN A 462 -21.62 -24.34 2.44
N LYS A 463 -22.04 -23.07 2.52
CA LYS A 463 -22.99 -22.47 1.59
C LYS A 463 -22.33 -21.84 0.36
N GLY A 464 -21.01 -21.67 0.36
CA GLY A 464 -20.32 -20.90 -0.69
C GLY A 464 -20.56 -19.40 -0.58
N GLY A 465 -20.81 -18.90 0.64
CA GLY A 465 -21.21 -17.51 0.90
C GLY A 465 -22.70 -17.36 1.24
N PHE A 466 -23.06 -16.22 1.80
CA PHE A 466 -24.44 -15.84 2.08
C PHE A 466 -24.99 -14.94 0.98
N SER A 467 -26.24 -15.18 0.58
CA SER A 467 -26.95 -14.36 -0.41
C SER A 467 -27.57 -13.09 0.18
N SER A 468 -27.75 -13.04 1.50
CA SER A 468 -28.39 -11.93 2.21
C SER A 468 -27.98 -11.85 3.67
N LEU A 469 -28.20 -10.68 4.29
CA LEU A 469 -27.99 -10.49 5.73
C LEU A 469 -28.91 -11.37 6.57
N GLN A 470 -30.15 -11.60 6.12
CA GLN A 470 -31.10 -12.50 6.79
C GLN A 470 -30.57 -13.94 6.82
N GLU A 471 -29.96 -14.38 5.72
CA GLU A 471 -29.36 -15.71 5.67
C GLU A 471 -28.15 -15.82 6.61
N ALA A 472 -27.31 -14.78 6.64
CA ALA A 472 -26.15 -14.71 7.52
C ALA A 472 -26.53 -14.68 9.01
N SER A 473 -27.67 -14.08 9.36
CA SER A 473 -28.18 -14.01 10.75
C SER A 473 -29.01 -15.23 11.16
N SER A 474 -29.39 -16.09 10.22
CA SER A 474 -30.19 -17.31 10.48
C SER A 474 -29.34 -18.58 10.62
N VAL A 475 -28.02 -18.45 10.84
CA VAL A 475 -27.13 -19.60 11.01
C VAL A 475 -27.51 -20.38 12.29
N PRO A 476 -27.80 -21.69 12.19
CA PRO A 476 -28.10 -22.50 13.36
C PRO A 476 -26.94 -22.56 14.35
N GLY A 477 -27.24 -22.42 15.65
CA GLY A 477 -26.25 -22.51 16.72
C GLY A 477 -25.61 -21.19 17.14
N LEU A 478 -25.95 -20.06 16.50
CA LEU A 478 -25.56 -18.73 17.00
C LEU A 478 -26.32 -18.36 18.28
N SER A 479 -25.69 -17.58 19.14
CA SER A 479 -26.37 -16.97 20.28
C SER A 479 -27.32 -15.85 19.82
N ASN A 480 -28.37 -15.57 20.61
CA ASN A 480 -29.30 -14.48 20.32
C ASN A 480 -28.59 -13.12 20.23
N GLU A 481 -27.53 -12.91 21.02
CA GLU A 481 -26.71 -11.70 20.95
C GLU A 481 -25.99 -11.57 19.60
N SER A 482 -25.40 -12.64 19.08
CA SER A 482 -24.72 -12.62 17.78
C SER A 482 -25.71 -12.43 16.62
N VAL A 483 -26.89 -13.05 16.69
CA VAL A 483 -27.98 -12.83 15.72
C VAL A 483 -28.41 -11.35 15.73
N ASN A 484 -28.65 -10.78 16.91
CA ASN A 484 -28.99 -9.36 17.05
C ASN A 484 -27.87 -8.43 16.57
N ALA A 485 -26.61 -8.81 16.79
CA ALA A 485 -25.45 -8.07 16.32
C ALA A 485 -25.40 -8.02 14.78
N LEU A 486 -25.59 -9.17 14.11
CA LEU A 486 -25.67 -9.23 12.64
C LEU A 486 -26.85 -8.41 12.09
N ASN A 487 -28.03 -8.53 12.70
CA ASN A 487 -29.21 -7.77 12.31
C ASN A 487 -29.07 -6.25 12.54
N SER A 488 -28.05 -5.80 13.29
CA SER A 488 -27.76 -4.37 13.47
C SER A 488 -26.95 -3.75 12.32
N LEU A 489 -26.40 -4.59 11.43
CA LEU A 489 -25.69 -4.15 10.23
C LEU A 489 -26.67 -3.57 9.21
N ARG A 490 -26.18 -2.64 8.38
CA ARG A 490 -26.95 -2.04 7.29
C ARG A 490 -26.38 -2.48 5.95
N LEU A 491 -27.22 -2.83 4.99
CA LEU A 491 -26.75 -3.06 3.62
C LEU A 491 -26.25 -1.75 3.01
N ILE A 492 -25.14 -1.82 2.27
CA ILE A 492 -24.67 -0.69 1.47
C ILE A 492 -25.56 -0.63 0.22
N SER A 493 -26.47 0.35 0.19
CA SER A 493 -27.32 0.59 -0.99
C SER A 493 -26.77 1.66 -1.93
N ASN A 494 -25.83 2.49 -1.47
CA ASN A 494 -25.22 3.58 -2.22
C ASN A 494 -23.73 3.74 -1.85
N GLN A 495 -22.97 4.35 -2.76
CA GLN A 495 -21.53 4.63 -2.66
C GLN A 495 -21.11 5.11 -1.26
N VAL A 496 -20.04 4.54 -0.73
CA VAL A 496 -19.30 5.18 0.37
C VAL A 496 -18.50 6.30 -0.28
N GLN A 497 -18.83 7.56 0.03
CA GLN A 497 -17.94 8.66 -0.31
C GLN A 497 -16.60 8.37 0.37
N ASN A 498 -15.59 8.04 -0.44
CA ASN A 498 -14.20 8.15 -0.03
C ASN A 498 -13.97 9.63 0.24
N ASN A 499 -14.21 10.04 1.48
CA ASN A 499 -13.55 11.20 2.03
C ASN A 499 -12.08 10.80 2.15
N GLU A 500 -11.36 10.89 1.02
CA GLU A 500 -9.93 11.14 1.01
C GLU A 500 -9.69 12.51 1.66
N GLU A 501 -10.05 12.66 2.94
CA GLU A 501 -9.41 13.64 3.78
C GLU A 501 -7.94 13.22 3.81
N THR A 502 -7.17 13.81 2.90
CA THR A 502 -5.74 13.66 2.81
C THR A 502 -5.17 13.77 4.22
N LEU A 503 -4.55 12.67 4.67
CA LEU A 503 -3.96 12.59 5.99
C LEU A 503 -2.85 13.64 6.06
N SER A 504 -3.13 14.78 6.68
CA SER A 504 -2.16 15.87 6.75
C SER A 504 -0.92 15.42 7.52
N LEU A 505 0.27 15.85 7.08
CA LEU A 505 1.52 15.57 7.77
C LEU A 505 1.49 16.05 9.24
N THR A 506 0.75 17.14 9.50
CA THR A 506 0.51 17.64 10.85
C THR A 506 -0.26 16.64 11.70
N SER A 507 -1.29 15.99 11.15
CA SER A 507 -2.05 14.95 11.86
C SER A 507 -1.18 13.74 12.27
N LEU A 508 -0.25 13.34 11.41
CA LEU A 508 0.70 12.26 11.71
C LEU A 508 1.61 12.55 12.90
N ILE A 509 1.75 13.82 13.31
CA ILE A 509 2.57 14.23 14.45
C ILE A 509 1.68 14.55 15.67
N THR A 510 0.58 15.27 15.48
CA THR A 510 -0.25 15.77 16.58
C THR A 510 -0.93 14.65 17.35
N TYR A 511 -1.46 13.63 16.67
CA TYR A 511 -2.16 12.52 17.32
C TYR A 511 -1.24 11.65 18.18
N PRO A 512 -0.05 11.24 17.71
CA PRO A 512 0.94 10.60 18.58
C PRO A 512 1.36 11.44 19.78
N LEU A 513 1.60 12.75 19.60
CA LEU A 513 1.96 13.64 20.72
C LEU A 513 0.86 13.67 21.79
N LEU A 514 -0.40 13.83 21.37
CA LEU A 514 -1.53 13.80 22.28
C LEU A 514 -1.66 12.45 22.99
N HIS A 515 -1.40 11.34 22.29
CA HIS A 515 -1.37 10.01 22.89
C HIS A 515 -0.29 9.90 23.96
N PHE A 516 0.93 10.36 23.68
CA PHE A 516 2.02 10.35 24.65
C PHE A 516 1.73 11.17 25.89
N VAL A 517 1.13 12.35 25.76
CA VAL A 517 0.70 13.16 26.91
C VAL A 517 -0.35 12.43 27.74
N LYS A 518 -1.37 11.82 27.10
CA LYS A 518 -2.42 11.04 27.79
C LYS A 518 -1.84 9.84 28.53
N MET A 519 -0.97 9.07 27.89
CA MET A 519 -0.33 7.90 28.50
C MET A 519 0.67 8.29 29.58
N GLY A 520 1.43 9.37 29.37
CA GLY A 520 2.32 9.96 30.37
C GLY A 520 1.55 10.39 31.62
N PHE A 521 0.39 11.01 31.45
CA PHE A 521 -0.51 11.36 32.55
C PHE A 521 -1.10 10.13 33.26
N LEU A 522 -1.53 9.11 32.53
CA LEU A 522 -2.04 7.87 33.13
C LEU A 522 -0.98 7.18 34.00
N TRP A 523 0.23 6.98 33.45
CA TRP A 523 1.33 6.38 34.20
C TRP A 523 1.77 7.25 35.37
N TYR A 524 1.75 8.57 35.20
CA TYR A 524 1.99 9.49 36.30
C TYR A 524 1.00 9.29 37.43
N LEU A 525 -0.31 9.17 37.16
CA LEU A 525 -1.31 8.90 38.20
C LEU A 525 -1.08 7.57 38.90
N ILE A 526 -0.73 6.52 38.16
CA ILE A 526 -0.43 5.19 38.73
C ILE A 526 0.78 5.28 39.66
N LEU A 527 1.88 5.88 39.19
CA LEU A 527 3.09 6.05 39.99
C LEU A 527 2.88 7.03 41.15
N ALA A 528 2.00 8.02 41.00
CA ALA A 528 1.57 8.94 42.06
C ALA A 528 0.94 8.19 43.21
N LEU A 529 0.01 7.29 42.89
CA LEU A 529 -0.74 6.51 43.85
C LEU A 529 0.20 5.55 44.61
N VAL A 530 1.11 4.89 43.91
CA VAL A 530 2.16 4.07 44.53
C VAL A 530 3.05 4.91 45.44
N TYR A 531 3.50 6.08 44.98
CA TYR A 531 4.32 7.00 45.76
C TYR A 531 3.60 7.45 47.04
N PHE A 532 2.33 7.85 46.93
CA PHE A 532 1.52 8.29 48.07
C PHE A 532 1.30 7.16 49.09
N LEU A 533 1.04 5.94 48.61
CA LEU A 533 0.88 4.76 49.46
C LEU A 533 2.18 4.48 50.23
N VAL A 534 3.32 4.48 49.55
CA VAL A 534 4.64 4.27 50.17
C VAL A 534 4.96 5.38 51.16
N ALA A 535 4.73 6.64 50.80
CA ALA A 535 4.96 7.78 51.67
C ALA A 535 4.11 7.70 52.95
N ARG A 536 2.85 7.27 52.83
CA ARG A 536 1.96 7.07 53.97
C ARG A 536 2.43 5.94 54.89
N ILE A 537 2.86 4.81 54.32
CA ILE A 537 3.39 3.66 55.08
C ILE A 537 4.72 4.01 55.78
N THR A 538 5.56 4.82 55.14
CA THR A 538 6.90 5.19 55.64
C THR A 538 6.93 6.48 56.44
N HIS A 539 5.77 7.12 56.66
CA HIS A 539 5.64 8.46 57.28
C HIS A 539 6.51 9.53 56.61
N TYR A 540 6.74 9.41 55.31
CA TYR A 540 7.53 10.35 54.53
C TYR A 540 6.72 11.63 54.22
N PRO A 541 7.29 12.84 54.41
CA PRO A 541 6.59 14.08 54.12
C PRO A 541 6.38 14.27 52.62
N LEU A 542 5.13 14.45 52.20
CA LEU A 542 4.76 14.69 50.81
C LEU A 542 5.31 16.04 50.32
N GLN A 543 5.86 16.06 49.11
CA GLN A 543 6.41 17.26 48.46
C GLN A 543 5.73 17.51 47.11
N PRO A 544 4.58 18.21 47.08
CA PRO A 544 3.75 18.35 45.87
C PRO A 544 4.46 19.04 44.69
N LEU A 545 5.32 20.03 44.95
CA LEU A 545 6.04 20.75 43.89
C LEU A 545 7.08 19.86 43.18
N ASN A 546 7.79 19.01 43.93
CA ASN A 546 8.72 18.04 43.36
C ASN A 546 7.98 16.99 42.52
N PHE A 547 6.74 16.69 42.90
CA PHE A 547 5.87 15.78 42.18
C PHE A 547 5.49 16.32 40.79
N LEU A 548 5.10 17.59 40.72
CA LEU A 548 4.84 18.28 39.44
C LEU A 548 6.10 18.37 38.56
N TRP A 549 7.28 18.60 39.15
CA TRP A 549 8.54 18.61 38.40
C TRP A 549 8.87 17.26 37.80
N ASN A 550 8.65 16.19 38.56
CA ASN A 550 8.85 14.83 38.06
C ASN A 550 7.87 14.48 36.94
N PHE A 551 6.62 14.98 36.98
CA PHE A 551 5.66 14.85 35.89
C PHE A 551 6.18 15.48 34.59
N LEU A 552 6.62 16.74 34.66
CA LEU A 552 7.11 17.47 33.49
C LEU A 552 8.37 16.80 32.93
N ALA A 553 9.29 16.38 33.80
CA ALA A 553 10.48 15.64 33.41
C ALA A 553 10.11 14.31 32.73
N PHE A 554 9.13 13.58 33.24
CA PHE A 554 8.67 12.31 32.65
C PHE A 554 8.15 12.49 31.23
N ASN A 555 7.26 13.46 31.03
CA ASN A 555 6.71 13.74 29.71
C ASN A 555 7.81 14.19 28.75
N LEU A 556 8.78 14.98 29.21
CA LEU A 556 9.95 15.33 28.40
C LEU A 556 10.75 14.08 28.00
N PHE A 557 10.96 13.12 28.90
CA PHE A 557 11.62 11.86 28.56
C PHE A 557 10.83 10.99 27.58
N ILE A 558 9.50 10.96 27.68
CA ILE A 558 8.66 10.28 26.68
C ILE A 558 8.86 10.93 25.30
N LEU A 559 8.85 12.26 25.22
CA LEU A 559 9.06 12.98 23.96
C LEU A 559 10.47 12.74 23.41
N ILE A 560 11.51 12.79 24.25
CA ILE A 560 12.89 12.46 23.85
C ILE A 560 12.95 11.01 23.34
N ALA A 561 12.33 10.06 24.03
CA ALA A 561 12.30 8.66 23.62
C ALA A 561 11.56 8.47 22.28
N ALA A 562 10.49 9.22 22.02
CA ALA A 562 9.81 9.22 20.72
C ALA A 562 10.73 9.73 19.61
N VAL A 563 11.41 10.86 19.83
CA VAL A 563 12.39 11.40 18.87
C VAL A 563 13.55 10.42 18.66
N VAL A 564 14.08 9.84 19.73
CA VAL A 564 15.15 8.83 19.65
C VAL A 564 14.68 7.60 18.89
N THR A 565 13.44 7.14 19.06
CA THR A 565 12.87 6.03 18.28
C THR A 565 12.76 6.37 16.80
N PHE A 566 12.47 7.64 16.51
CA PHE A 566 12.44 8.15 15.14
C PHE A 566 13.84 8.31 14.52
N VAL A 567 14.86 8.67 15.30
CA VAL A 567 16.20 9.04 14.78
C VAL A 567 17.23 7.91 14.89
N ILE A 568 17.17 7.06 15.92
CA ILE A 568 18.23 6.11 16.29
C ILE A 568 17.71 4.66 16.25
N ASP A 569 18.53 3.76 15.71
CA ASP A 569 18.18 2.33 15.56
C ASP A 569 18.63 1.44 16.75
N LYS A 570 19.20 2.02 17.82
CA LYS A 570 19.67 1.31 19.02
C LYS A 570 19.30 2.06 20.31
N ASN A 571 18.03 1.94 20.70
CA ASN A 571 17.39 2.84 21.67
C ASN A 571 17.50 2.39 23.13
N ILE A 572 17.51 1.08 23.39
CA ILE A 572 17.44 0.57 24.76
C ILE A 572 18.70 0.94 25.55
N LEU A 573 19.89 0.69 25.00
CA LEU A 573 21.14 0.97 25.72
C LEU A 573 21.31 2.48 26.01
N ALA A 574 21.06 3.33 25.02
CA ALA A 574 21.17 4.78 25.19
C ALA A 574 20.18 5.31 26.25
N ILE A 575 18.95 4.78 26.26
CA ILE A 575 17.92 5.19 27.21
C ILE A 575 18.19 4.59 28.59
N SER A 576 18.69 3.37 28.68
CA SER A 576 19.17 2.78 29.95
C SER A 576 20.33 3.58 30.53
N ILE A 577 21.29 4.03 29.72
CA ILE A 577 22.39 4.89 30.18
C ILE A 577 21.85 6.24 30.68
N LEU A 578 20.95 6.87 29.92
CA LEU A 578 20.33 8.14 30.32
C LEU A 578 19.58 8.00 31.65
N VAL A 579 18.81 6.94 31.82
CA VAL A 579 18.12 6.60 33.07
C VAL A 579 19.11 6.43 34.22
N LEU A 580 20.17 5.64 34.02
CA LEU A 580 21.19 5.41 35.04
C LEU A 580 21.90 6.71 35.43
N MET A 581 22.18 7.59 34.47
CA MET A 581 22.72 8.93 34.74
C MET A 581 21.77 9.78 35.59
N ILE A 582 20.47 9.79 35.29
CA ILE A 582 19.47 10.55 36.05
C ILE A 582 19.37 10.01 37.48
N ILE A 583 19.37 8.69 37.66
CA ILE A 583 19.37 8.05 38.96
C ILE A 583 20.65 8.41 39.73
N ALA A 584 21.82 8.33 39.08
CA ALA A 584 23.10 8.71 39.69
C ALA A 584 23.13 10.17 40.13
N ILE A 585 22.56 11.10 39.33
CA ILE A 585 22.43 12.51 39.71
C ILE A 585 21.52 12.68 40.93
N HIS A 586 20.40 11.95 41.01
CA HIS A 586 19.51 12.00 42.17
C HIS A 586 20.17 11.45 43.43
N VAL A 587 20.87 10.31 43.32
CA VAL A 587 21.65 9.72 44.42
C VAL A 587 22.74 10.68 44.89
N TYR A 588 23.49 11.29 43.96
CA TYR A 588 24.55 12.25 44.28
C TYR A 588 24.02 13.52 44.95
N LYS A 589 22.90 14.08 44.48
CA LYS A 589 22.23 15.21 45.12
C LYS A 589 21.74 14.86 46.53
N GLY A 590 21.17 13.67 46.72
CA GLY A 590 20.74 13.16 48.02
C GLY A 590 21.90 12.97 48.99
N TYR A 591 23.02 12.42 48.50
CA TYR A 591 24.26 12.28 49.26
C TYR A 591 24.80 13.64 49.73
N ARG A 592 24.91 14.64 48.84
CA ARG A 592 25.38 15.98 49.19
C ARG A 592 24.49 16.69 50.24
N LYS A 593 23.20 16.41 50.24
CA LYS A 593 22.22 17.01 51.18
C LYS A 593 21.94 16.15 52.41
N LYS A 594 22.64 15.01 52.61
CA LYS A 594 22.38 14.01 53.68
C LYS A 594 20.90 13.60 53.81
N THR A 595 20.15 13.69 52.71
CA THR A 595 18.71 13.47 52.67
C THR A 595 18.42 12.54 51.50
N TYR A 596 18.42 11.23 51.78
CA TYR A 596 18.08 10.24 50.77
C TYR A 596 16.56 10.26 50.56
N ASN A 597 16.14 10.83 49.42
CA ASN A 597 14.75 10.79 49.00
C ASN A 597 14.48 9.48 48.24
N TRP A 598 14.50 8.36 48.97
CA TRP A 598 14.21 7.03 48.42
C TRP A 598 12.88 6.95 47.66
N PRO A 599 11.78 7.59 48.13
CA PRO A 599 10.53 7.62 47.38
C PRO A 599 10.65 8.32 46.02
N ALA A 600 11.39 9.43 45.92
CA ALA A 600 11.62 10.10 44.64
C ALA A 600 12.51 9.26 43.69
N ILE A 601 13.56 8.62 44.23
CA ILE A 601 14.41 7.70 43.45
C ILE A 601 13.59 6.52 42.90
N ALA A 602 12.74 5.93 43.73
CA ALA A 602 11.84 4.84 43.33
C ALA A 602 10.84 5.29 42.26
N PHE A 603 10.30 6.51 42.38
CA PHE A 603 9.42 7.10 41.37
C PHE A 603 10.14 7.27 40.02
N THR A 604 11.36 7.84 40.03
CA THR A 604 12.20 7.97 38.82
C THR A 604 12.55 6.62 38.21
N PHE A 605 12.84 5.62 39.05
CA PHE A 605 13.09 4.25 38.59
C PHE A 605 11.83 3.64 37.95
N GLY A 606 10.66 3.81 38.56
CA GLY A 606 9.39 3.35 37.99
C GLY A 606 9.09 3.97 36.62
N MET A 607 9.29 5.28 36.47
CA MET A 607 9.19 5.98 35.18
C MET A 607 10.14 5.41 34.12
N ALA A 608 11.39 5.14 34.52
CA ALA A 608 12.37 4.54 33.65
C ALA A 608 12.02 3.12 33.23
N LEU A 609 11.45 2.32 34.14
CA LEU A 609 10.96 0.98 33.83
C LEU A 609 9.82 1.04 32.81
N VAL A 610 8.89 1.99 32.92
CA VAL A 610 7.81 2.17 31.92
C VAL A 610 8.37 2.52 30.54
N LEU A 611 9.37 3.40 30.48
CA LEU A 611 10.04 3.75 29.23
C LEU A 611 10.78 2.54 28.64
N ALA A 612 11.63 1.89 29.43
CA ALA A 612 12.38 0.71 29.00
C ALA A 612 11.45 -0.42 28.55
N TYR A 613 10.38 -0.66 29.30
CA TYR A 613 9.32 -1.60 28.94
C TYR A 613 8.66 -1.23 27.60
N SER A 614 8.37 0.04 27.36
CA SER A 614 7.70 0.49 26.12
C SER A 614 8.62 0.53 24.90
N LEU A 615 9.94 0.59 25.11
CA LEU A 615 10.95 0.63 24.05
C LEU A 615 11.52 -0.75 23.72
N TYR A 616 11.52 -1.65 24.70
CA TYR A 616 11.81 -3.06 24.51
C TYR A 616 10.80 -3.66 23.56
#